data_AF-A0A4U3M0L3-F1
#
_entry.id   AF-A0A4U3M0L3-F1
#
_cell.length_a   1.000
_cell.length_b   1.000
_cell.length_c   1.000
_cell.angle_alpha   90.00
_cell.angle_beta   90.00
_cell.angle_gamma   90.00
#
_symmetry.space_group_name_H-M   'P 1'
#
loop_
_entity.id
_entity.type
_entity.pdbx_description
1 polymer ?
#
loop_
_entity_poly.entity_id
_entity_poly.type
_entity_poly.pdbx_seq_one_letter_code
_entity_poly.pdbx_strand_id
1 'polypeptide(L)'
;MTSEEPPAVWCIVANVVEERPYGPGGEETRRGLKIFPAGAKLYVPDGFGGMGWETVEVVGRGRGSARYVAARVQTGQLTNWRVKAVYSPAALQQVERIRAGRPGFWLASTFADLTSQAYHDALLEVAAALSTP
;
A
#
# COMPACT_ATOMS: atom_id res chain seq x y z
N MET A 1 -19.49 8.52 27.34
CA MET A 1 -19.63 8.09 25.93
C MET A 1 -18.22 7.91 25.39
N THR A 2 -17.63 6.75 25.62
CA THR A 2 -16.27 6.43 25.16
C THR A 2 -16.41 6.11 23.68
N SER A 3 -16.10 7.06 22.81
CA SER A 3 -15.97 6.80 21.38
C SER A 3 -14.79 5.85 21.22
N GLU A 4 -15.09 4.56 21.11
CA GLU A 4 -14.12 3.54 20.73
C GLU A 4 -13.81 3.78 19.25
N GLU A 5 -12.88 4.70 18.98
CA GLU A 5 -12.31 4.81 17.64
C GLU A 5 -11.73 3.44 17.30
N PRO A 6 -12.00 2.90 16.10
CA PRO A 6 -11.49 1.59 15.73
C PRO A 6 -9.96 1.60 15.89
N PRO A 7 -9.37 0.55 16.49
CA PRO A 7 -7.95 0.53 16.79
C PRO A 7 -7.17 0.78 15.50
N ALA A 8 -6.27 1.77 15.56
CA ALA A 8 -5.46 2.14 14.42
C ALA A 8 -4.53 0.99 14.05
N VAL A 9 -4.52 0.61 12.78
CA VAL A 9 -3.77 -0.55 12.32
C VAL A 9 -2.52 -0.07 11.60
N TRP A 10 -1.38 -0.71 11.86
CA TRP A 10 -0.15 -0.40 11.14
C TRP A 10 -0.26 -0.86 9.68
N CYS A 11 0.28 -0.04 8.78
CA CYS A 11 0.26 -0.30 7.35
C CYS A 11 1.48 0.33 6.69
N ILE A 12 2.02 -0.34 5.67
CA ILE A 12 3.01 0.29 4.79
C ILE A 12 2.29 1.32 3.93
N VAL A 13 2.94 2.46 3.74
CA VAL A 13 2.47 3.58 2.94
C VAL A 13 3.53 3.91 1.91
N ALA A 14 3.10 4.11 0.68
CA ALA A 14 3.93 4.60 -0.40
C ALA A 14 3.25 5.77 -1.11
N ASN A 15 4.01 6.45 -1.95
CA ASN A 15 3.51 7.45 -2.87
C ASN A 15 3.68 6.95 -4.31
N VAL A 16 2.74 7.31 -5.18
CA VAL A 16 2.92 7.13 -6.62
C VAL A 16 4.04 8.05 -7.10
N VAL A 17 4.98 7.53 -7.90
CA VAL A 17 6.03 8.35 -8.51
C VAL A 17 5.43 9.49 -9.33
N GLU A 18 6.11 10.64 -9.36
CA GLU A 18 5.64 11.77 -10.16
C GLU A 18 5.57 11.39 -11.63
N GLU A 19 6.65 10.80 -12.14
CA GLU A 19 6.81 10.42 -13.54
C GLU A 19 7.36 9.00 -13.64
N ARG A 20 7.02 8.30 -14.72
CA ARG A 20 7.59 6.99 -15.05
C ARG A 20 7.76 6.80 -16.56
N PRO A 21 8.67 5.92 -16.98
CA PRO A 21 8.70 5.39 -18.34
C PRO A 21 7.38 4.68 -18.71
N TYR A 22 6.98 4.80 -19.96
CA TYR A 22 5.76 4.23 -20.52
C TYR A 22 5.94 3.91 -22.00
N GLY A 23 5.10 3.01 -22.53
CA GLY A 23 5.16 2.58 -23.91
C GLY A 23 6.27 1.55 -24.18
N PRO A 24 6.36 1.02 -25.41
CA PRO A 24 7.44 0.13 -25.81
C PRO A 24 8.81 0.77 -25.54
N GLY A 25 9.71 0.04 -24.87
CA GLY A 25 11.06 0.54 -24.55
C GLY A 25 11.14 1.63 -23.47
N GLY A 26 10.00 2.11 -22.94
CA GLY A 26 10.00 3.18 -21.93
C GLY A 26 10.31 4.57 -22.49
N GLU A 27 10.10 4.79 -23.79
CA GLU A 27 10.44 6.04 -24.48
C GLU A 27 9.51 7.21 -24.12
N GLU A 28 8.27 6.93 -23.69
CA GLU A 28 7.35 7.97 -23.22
C GLU A 28 7.51 8.17 -21.71
N THR A 29 7.47 9.43 -21.25
CA THR A 29 7.32 9.73 -19.82
C THR A 29 5.86 10.04 -19.50
N ARG A 30 5.28 9.36 -18.50
CA ARG A 30 3.90 9.60 -18.05
C ARG A 30 3.80 9.92 -16.57
N ARG A 31 2.94 10.89 -16.29
CA ARG A 31 2.70 11.41 -14.93
C ARG A 31 1.70 10.59 -14.13
N GLY A 32 2.18 9.96 -13.05
CA GLY A 32 1.38 9.12 -12.15
C GLY A 32 0.62 8.01 -12.85
N LEU A 33 -0.14 7.20 -12.11
CA LEU A 33 -0.81 6.02 -12.67
C LEU A 33 -2.14 6.38 -13.35
N LYS A 34 -2.66 5.43 -14.15
CA LYS A 34 -4.00 5.55 -14.75
C LYS A 34 -5.07 5.73 -13.66
N ILE A 35 -4.96 4.95 -12.58
CA ILE A 35 -5.93 4.92 -11.49
C ILE A 35 -5.62 5.96 -10.41
N PHE A 36 -4.35 6.26 -10.16
CA PHE A 36 -3.92 7.13 -9.06
C PHE A 36 -3.16 8.36 -9.58
N PRO A 37 -3.42 9.56 -9.07
CA PRO A 37 -2.63 10.73 -9.45
C PRO A 37 -1.16 10.60 -9.02
N ALA A 38 -0.28 11.37 -9.66
CA ALA A 38 1.11 11.51 -9.22
C ALA A 38 1.16 11.99 -7.76
N GLY A 39 2.11 11.46 -6.99
CA GLY A 39 2.26 11.77 -5.56
C GLY A 39 1.15 11.21 -4.67
N ALA A 40 0.15 10.49 -5.22
CA ALA A 40 -0.95 9.95 -4.43
C ALA A 40 -0.44 9.03 -3.30
N LYS A 41 -0.94 9.25 -2.09
CA LYS A 41 -0.66 8.38 -0.93
C LYS A 41 -1.46 7.08 -1.06
N LEU A 42 -0.76 5.96 -1.02
CA LEU A 42 -1.30 4.62 -1.12
C LEU A 42 -0.97 3.84 0.15
N TYR A 43 -1.95 3.10 0.67
CA TYR A 43 -1.76 2.13 1.74
C TYR A 43 -1.51 0.76 1.11
N VAL A 44 -0.60 -0.01 1.68
CA VAL A 44 -0.19 -1.35 1.24
C VAL A 44 -0.59 -2.30 2.38
N PRO A 45 -1.81 -2.87 2.34
CA PRO A 45 -2.38 -3.69 3.42
C PRO A 45 -1.52 -4.89 3.81
N ASP A 46 -0.74 -5.38 2.84
CA ASP A 46 0.08 -6.60 2.68
C ASP A 46 -0.22 -7.16 1.25
N GLY A 47 0.37 -8.26 0.81
CA GLY A 47 0.16 -8.82 -0.54
C GLY A 47 1.20 -8.37 -1.56
N PHE A 48 2.39 -8.97 -1.47
CA PHE A 48 3.44 -8.90 -2.47
C PHE A 48 3.24 -10.03 -3.48
N GLY A 49 3.18 -9.68 -4.76
CA GLY A 49 3.04 -10.62 -5.88
C GLY A 49 4.21 -10.53 -6.85
N GLY A 50 4.40 -11.61 -7.62
CA GLY A 50 5.53 -11.76 -8.56
C GLY A 50 6.69 -12.55 -7.95
N MET A 51 7.60 -13.02 -8.81
CA MET A 51 8.85 -13.65 -8.34
C MET A 51 9.79 -12.53 -7.89
N GLY A 52 9.84 -12.23 -6.59
CA GLY A 52 10.72 -11.19 -6.03
C GLY A 52 10.05 -9.86 -5.68
N TRP A 53 8.76 -9.85 -5.32
CA TRP A 53 8.07 -8.65 -4.80
C TRP A 53 7.94 -7.49 -5.80
N GLU A 54 7.80 -7.82 -7.08
CA GLU A 54 7.70 -6.83 -8.17
C GLU A 54 6.39 -6.05 -8.14
N THR A 55 5.33 -6.61 -7.53
CA THR A 55 4.01 -5.98 -7.45
C THR A 55 3.44 -6.03 -6.04
N VAL A 56 2.67 -5.00 -5.70
CA VAL A 56 1.96 -4.88 -4.42
C VAL A 56 0.50 -4.57 -4.63
N GLU A 57 -0.35 -5.04 -3.73
CA GLU A 57 -1.73 -4.57 -3.64
C GLU A 57 -1.80 -3.28 -2.84
N VAL A 58 -2.49 -2.28 -3.38
CA VAL A 58 -2.57 -0.94 -2.81
C VAL A 58 -3.99 -0.44 -2.70
N VAL A 59 -4.25 0.40 -1.69
CA VAL A 59 -5.48 1.15 -1.48
C VAL A 59 -5.18 2.64 -1.52
N GLY A 60 -5.85 3.37 -2.40
CA GLY A 60 -5.64 4.80 -2.55
C GLY A 60 -6.89 5.54 -3.00
N ARG A 61 -6.84 6.88 -2.95
CA ARG A 61 -7.88 7.70 -3.57
C ARG A 61 -7.74 7.67 -5.09
N GLY A 62 -8.78 7.22 -5.77
CA GLY A 62 -8.79 7.15 -7.23
C GLY A 62 -8.72 8.54 -7.87
N ARG A 63 -8.13 8.62 -9.07
CA ARG A 63 -8.11 9.84 -9.88
C ARG A 63 -9.55 10.23 -10.22
N GLY A 64 -9.92 11.47 -9.90
CA GLY A 64 -11.26 12.00 -10.15
C GLY A 64 -12.35 11.46 -9.20
N SER A 65 -11.99 10.75 -8.14
CA SER A 65 -12.96 10.23 -7.17
C SER A 65 -12.47 10.42 -5.74
N ALA A 66 -13.39 10.79 -4.83
CA ALA A 66 -13.12 10.83 -3.41
C ALA A 66 -13.07 9.42 -2.77
N ARG A 67 -13.45 8.37 -3.51
CA ARG A 67 -13.53 7.00 -3.03
C ARG A 67 -12.15 6.34 -3.02
N TYR A 68 -11.95 5.47 -2.03
CA TYR A 68 -10.83 4.55 -2.01
C TYR A 68 -11.06 3.41 -3.00
N VAL A 69 -10.01 3.08 -3.75
CA VAL A 69 -9.98 1.99 -4.71
C VAL A 69 -8.74 1.13 -4.48
N ALA A 70 -8.91 -0.17 -4.72
CA ALA A 70 -7.83 -1.16 -4.65
C ALA A 70 -7.26 -1.42 -6.05
N ALA A 71 -5.95 -1.59 -6.16
CA ALA A 71 -5.30 -2.03 -7.39
C ALA A 71 -3.99 -2.77 -7.10
N ARG A 72 -3.47 -3.53 -8.08
CA ARG A 72 -2.09 -4.01 -8.06
C ARG A 72 -1.20 -3.04 -8.81
N VAL A 73 -0.07 -2.69 -8.21
CA VAL A 73 0.88 -1.71 -8.73
C VAL A 73 2.29 -2.28 -8.64
N GLN A 74 3.13 -1.97 -9.63
CA GLN A 74 4.54 -2.36 -9.60
C GLN A 74 5.28 -1.55 -8.53
N THR A 75 6.14 -2.20 -7.75
CA THR A 75 6.90 -1.54 -6.68
C THR A 75 7.80 -0.42 -7.21
N GLY A 76 8.38 -0.57 -8.41
CA GLY A 76 9.15 0.49 -9.08
C GLY A 76 8.33 1.71 -9.54
N GLN A 77 7.00 1.65 -9.51
CA GLN A 77 6.11 2.80 -9.77
C GLN A 77 5.69 3.51 -8.47
N LEU A 78 6.26 3.11 -7.35
CA LEU A 78 6.02 3.64 -6.02
C LEU A 78 7.32 4.16 -5.41
N THR A 79 7.19 5.11 -4.51
CA THR A 79 8.31 5.76 -3.81
C THR A 79 7.92 6.14 -2.38
N ASN A 80 8.89 6.59 -1.59
CA ASN A 80 8.68 7.06 -0.22
C ASN A 80 7.98 6.01 0.66
N TRP A 81 8.49 4.78 0.63
CA TRP A 81 7.99 3.68 1.47
C TRP A 81 8.22 4.00 2.95
N ARG A 82 7.16 3.85 3.76
CA ARG A 82 7.18 4.14 5.20
C ARG A 82 6.05 3.44 5.92
N VAL A 83 6.18 3.20 7.22
CA VAL A 83 5.10 2.64 8.03
C VAL A 83 4.30 3.77 8.67
N LYS A 84 2.96 3.66 8.65
CA LYS A 84 2.05 4.57 9.35
C LYS A 84 0.85 3.84 9.93
N ALA A 85 0.38 4.34 11.06
CA ALA A 85 -0.91 3.97 11.62
C ALA A 85 -2.04 4.55 10.76
N VAL A 86 -3.01 3.70 10.41
CA VAL A 86 -4.18 4.07 9.60
C VAL A 86 -5.39 4.22 10.52
N TYR A 87 -5.91 5.45 10.59
CA TYR A 87 -7.05 5.79 11.44
C TYR A 87 -8.36 5.96 10.65
N SER A 88 -8.27 6.17 9.34
CA SER A 88 -9.45 6.50 8.53
C SER A 88 -10.36 5.28 8.37
N PRO A 89 -11.63 5.33 8.82
CA PRO A 89 -12.53 4.18 8.73
C PRO A 89 -12.74 3.68 7.30
N ALA A 90 -12.79 4.59 6.33
CA ALA A 90 -12.94 4.24 4.92
C ALA A 90 -11.69 3.55 4.34
N ALA A 91 -10.49 3.92 4.80
CA ALA A 91 -9.26 3.25 4.42
C ALA A 91 -9.16 1.87 5.08
N LEU A 92 -9.48 1.78 6.38
CA LEU A 92 -9.48 0.53 7.14
C LEU A 92 -10.43 -0.50 6.52
N GLN A 93 -11.66 -0.12 6.16
CA GLN A 93 -12.59 -1.04 5.51
C GLN A 93 -12.04 -1.64 4.21
N GLN A 94 -11.30 -0.87 3.41
CA GLN A 94 -10.71 -1.38 2.17
C GLN A 94 -9.47 -2.23 2.43
N VAL A 95 -8.64 -1.84 3.41
CA VAL A 95 -7.48 -2.62 3.87
C VAL A 95 -7.94 -4.00 4.36
N GLU A 96 -8.95 -4.04 5.23
CA GLU A 96 -9.51 -5.29 5.75
C GLU A 96 -10.19 -6.13 4.66
N ARG A 97 -10.90 -5.49 3.71
CA ARG A 97 -11.49 -6.19 2.58
C ARG A 97 -10.45 -6.92 1.73
N ILE A 98 -9.29 -6.31 1.52
CA ILE A 98 -8.18 -6.94 0.77
C ILE A 98 -7.60 -8.11 1.57
N ARG A 99 -7.32 -7.88 2.86
CA ARG A 99 -6.76 -8.90 3.77
C ARG A 99 -7.64 -10.14 3.88
N ALA A 100 -8.96 -9.97 4.00
CA ALA A 100 -9.90 -11.07 4.12
C ALA A 100 -10.13 -11.85 2.81
N GLY A 101 -9.84 -11.25 1.65
CA GLY A 101 -10.29 -11.75 0.35
C GLY A 101 -9.25 -12.50 -0.49
N ARG A 102 -7.98 -12.59 -0.07
CA ARG A 102 -6.89 -13.12 -0.92
C ARG A 102 -5.89 -14.01 -0.16
N PRO A 103 -5.76 -15.32 -0.49
CA PRO A 103 -4.65 -16.13 -0.02
C PRO A 103 -3.33 -15.66 -0.67
N GLY A 104 -2.28 -15.48 0.12
CA GLY A 104 -0.96 -14.99 -0.35
C GLY A 104 -0.31 -13.89 0.51
N PHE A 105 -0.93 -13.51 1.63
CA PHE A 105 -0.41 -12.55 2.60
C PHE A 105 0.50 -13.26 3.61
N TRP A 106 1.77 -12.86 3.70
CA TRP A 106 2.76 -13.52 4.57
C TRP A 106 2.92 -12.86 5.94
N LEU A 107 2.76 -11.53 6.04
CA LEU A 107 2.98 -10.85 7.32
C LEU A 107 1.72 -10.93 8.18
N ALA A 108 0.55 -10.57 7.66
CA ALA A 108 -0.68 -10.58 8.46
C ALA A 108 -1.08 -11.98 8.94
N SER A 109 -0.72 -13.05 8.21
CA SER A 109 -0.92 -14.43 8.67
C SER A 109 0.04 -14.86 9.78
N THR A 110 1.18 -14.16 9.92
CA THR A 110 2.19 -14.43 10.94
C THR A 110 1.88 -13.70 12.26
N PHE A 111 1.19 -12.57 12.21
CA PHE A 111 0.90 -11.73 13.38
C PHE A 111 -0.59 -11.78 13.75
N ALA A 112 -0.90 -12.20 14.98
CA ALA A 112 -2.26 -12.23 15.50
C ALA A 112 -2.82 -10.83 15.85
N ASP A 113 -1.93 -9.85 16.09
CA ASP A 113 -2.28 -8.47 16.44
C ASP A 113 -1.56 -7.47 15.52
N LEU A 114 -2.34 -6.82 14.66
CA LEU A 114 -1.88 -5.85 13.67
C LEU A 114 -1.72 -4.43 14.24
N THR A 115 -1.99 -4.24 15.52
CA THR A 115 -1.73 -3.02 16.28
C THR A 115 -0.43 -3.12 17.09
N SER A 116 0.12 -4.34 17.22
CA SER A 116 1.32 -4.62 18.01
C SER A 116 2.58 -3.94 17.47
N GLN A 117 3.51 -3.67 18.40
CA GLN A 117 4.84 -3.14 18.05
C GLN A 117 5.65 -4.13 17.19
N ALA A 118 5.52 -5.44 17.45
CA ALA A 118 6.22 -6.46 16.66
C ALA A 118 5.78 -6.45 15.19
N TYR A 119 4.47 -6.25 14.93
CA TYR A 119 3.98 -6.10 13.57
C TYR A 119 4.48 -4.80 12.93
N HIS A 120 4.50 -3.70 13.67
CA HIS A 120 5.08 -2.44 13.20
C HIS A 120 6.54 -2.60 12.78
N ASP A 121 7.36 -3.27 13.59
CA ASP A 121 8.79 -3.44 13.33
C ASP A 121 9.03 -4.35 12.12
N ALA A 122 8.24 -5.42 11.96
CA ALA A 122 8.29 -6.27 10.76
C ALA A 122 7.92 -5.49 9.48
N LEU A 123 6.94 -4.57 9.56
CA LEU A 123 6.61 -3.70 8.43
C LEU A 123 7.74 -2.71 8.11
N LEU A 124 8.52 -2.27 9.10
CA LEU A 124 9.67 -1.39 8.88
C LEU A 124 10.78 -2.10 8.10
N GLU A 125 11.08 -3.36 8.43
CA GLU A 125 12.06 -4.18 7.70
C GLU A 125 11.66 -4.31 6.22
N VAL A 126 10.38 -4.57 5.97
CA VAL A 126 9.84 -4.70 4.61
C VAL A 126 9.89 -3.36 3.87
N ALA A 127 9.50 -2.27 4.52
CA ALA A 127 9.58 -0.93 3.91
C ALA A 127 11.03 -0.52 3.60
N ALA A 128 12.00 -0.90 4.43
CA ALA A 128 13.42 -0.69 4.19
C ALA A 128 13.92 -1.50 2.99
N ALA A 129 13.53 -2.77 2.89
CA ALA A 129 13.86 -3.61 1.73
C ALA A 129 13.32 -3.02 0.42
N LEU A 130 12.08 -2.53 0.41
CA LEU A 130 11.44 -1.90 -0.76
C LEU A 130 12.00 -0.53 -1.15
N SER A 131 12.71 0.12 -0.21
CA SER A 131 13.38 1.40 -0.45
C SER A 131 14.77 1.22 -1.06
N THR A 132 15.25 -0.02 -1.17
CA THR A 132 16.56 -0.33 -1.74
C THR A 132 16.43 -0.42 -3.27
N PRO A 133 17.23 0.34 -4.04
CA PRO A 133 17.15 0.38 -5.50
C PRO A 133 17.63 -0.90 -6.18
#